data_AF-W1YQW1-F1
#
_entry.id   AF-W1YQW1-F1
#
_cell.length_a   1.000
_cell.length_b   1.000
_cell.length_c   1.000
_cell.angle_alpha   90.00
_cell.angle_beta   90.00
_cell.angle_gamma   90.00
#
_symmetry.space_group_name_H-M   'P 1'
#
loop_
_entity.id
_entity.type
_entity.pdbx_description
1 polymer ?
#
loop_
_entity_poly.entity_id
_entity_poly.type
_entity_poly.pdbx_seq_one_letter_code
_entity_poly.pdbx_strand_id
1 'polypeptide(L)'
;DGRMHWKGTDSYTKVQQMLEEGVRLEGDAQLAKWQEIFDLVSDEVPLYPVFHRKTPTGYDSQTLTDFKPIALTGLSFVDVGSTQA
;
A
#
# COMPACT_ATOMS: atom_id res chain seq x y z
N ASP A 1 16.17 -17.14 7.31
CA ASP A 1 16.42 -16.40 8.55
C ASP A 1 16.54 -14.91 8.23
N GLY A 2 15.54 -14.11 8.58
CA GLY A 2 15.38 -12.71 8.13
C GLY A 2 14.06 -12.13 8.64
N ARG A 3 13.89 -10.80 8.49
CA ARG A 3 12.72 -10.04 8.98
C ARG A 3 11.41 -10.79 8.72
N MET A 4 10.58 -10.93 9.76
CA MET A 4 9.30 -11.67 9.85
C MET A 4 9.37 -13.19 10.03
N HIS A 5 10.53 -13.85 9.90
CA HIS A 5 10.71 -15.32 10.09
C HIS A 5 9.74 -16.23 9.30
N TRP A 6 9.07 -15.70 8.28
CA TRP A 6 8.01 -16.40 7.57
C TRP A 6 8.49 -17.14 6.32
N LYS A 7 9.58 -16.65 5.69
CA LYS A 7 10.15 -17.26 4.47
C LYS A 7 10.63 -18.69 4.74
N GLY A 8 10.14 -19.63 3.93
CA GLY A 8 10.45 -21.06 4.05
C GLY A 8 9.35 -21.89 4.70
N THR A 9 8.29 -21.25 5.21
CA THR A 9 7.06 -21.94 5.62
C THR A 9 6.22 -22.36 4.41
N ASP A 10 5.33 -23.33 4.62
CA ASP A 10 4.37 -23.76 3.59
C ASP A 10 3.41 -22.62 3.22
N SER A 11 2.94 -21.86 4.21
CA SER A 11 2.10 -20.68 4.03
C SER A 11 2.76 -19.61 3.16
N TYR A 12 4.06 -19.35 3.37
CA TYR A 12 4.81 -18.43 2.53
C TYR A 12 4.83 -18.91 1.08
N THR A 13 5.16 -20.18 0.85
CA THR A 13 5.27 -20.76 -0.49
C THR A 13 3.93 -20.72 -1.22
N LYS A 14 2.84 -21.02 -0.51
CA LYS A 14 1.47 -20.92 -1.02
C LYS A 14 1.12 -19.49 -1.43
N VAL A 15 1.41 -18.50 -0.58
CA VAL A 15 1.17 -17.08 -0.92
C VAL A 15 1.97 -16.66 -2.15
N GLN A 16 3.23 -17.09 -2.29
CA GLN A 16 4.02 -16.76 -3.50
C GLN A 16 3.37 -17.32 -4.78
N GLN A 17 2.92 -18.58 -4.77
CA GLN A 17 2.24 -19.19 -5.91
C GLN A 17 0.93 -18.48 -6.25
N MET A 18 0.14 -18.12 -5.24
CA MET A 18 -1.12 -17.39 -5.44
C MET A 18 -0.87 -15.97 -5.98
N LEU A 19 0.18 -15.27 -5.52
CA LEU A 19 0.57 -13.97 -6.06
C LEU A 19 0.96 -14.05 -7.54
N GLU A 20 1.71 -15.09 -7.93
CA GLU A 20 2.08 -15.35 -9.33
C GLU A 20 0.87 -15.66 -10.23
N GLU A 21 -0.15 -16.32 -9.70
CA GLU A 21 -1.42 -16.57 -10.38
C GLU A 21 -2.24 -15.27 -10.50
N GLY A 22 -2.44 -14.56 -9.39
CA GLY A 22 -3.30 -13.38 -9.30
C GLY A 22 -2.88 -12.24 -10.21
N VAL A 23 -1.56 -12.03 -10.39
CA VAL A 23 -1.05 -10.99 -11.29
C VAL A 23 -1.33 -11.26 -12.78
N ARG A 24 -1.63 -12.52 -13.16
CA ARG A 24 -1.94 -12.91 -14.55
C ARG A 24 -3.44 -12.90 -14.86
N LEU A 25 -4.29 -12.82 -13.84
CA LEU A 25 -5.74 -12.69 -13.98
C LEU A 25 -6.12 -11.22 -14.23
N GLU A 26 -7.36 -10.99 -14.67
CA GLU A 26 -7.91 -9.64 -14.85
C GLU A 26 -9.32 -9.54 -14.26
N GLY A 27 -9.76 -8.31 -13.98
CA GLY A 27 -11.11 -8.00 -13.51
C GLY A 27 -11.50 -8.73 -12.22
N ASP A 28 -12.73 -9.24 -12.18
CA ASP A 28 -13.30 -9.87 -10.98
C ASP A 28 -12.54 -11.13 -10.55
N ALA A 29 -11.98 -11.88 -11.50
CA ALA A 29 -11.18 -13.07 -11.20
C ALA A 29 -9.88 -12.70 -10.46
N GLN A 30 -9.24 -11.59 -10.86
CA GLN A 30 -8.08 -11.06 -10.16
C GLN A 30 -8.44 -10.56 -8.76
N LEU A 31 -9.56 -9.84 -8.63
CA LEU A 31 -10.03 -9.36 -7.33
C LEU A 31 -10.30 -10.50 -6.36
N ALA A 32 -10.99 -11.56 -6.80
CA ALA A 32 -11.25 -12.74 -5.99
C ALA A 32 -9.96 -13.42 -5.53
N LYS A 33 -8.97 -13.55 -6.43
CA LYS A 33 -7.66 -14.12 -6.08
C LYS A 33 -6.91 -13.26 -5.05
N TRP A 34 -6.97 -11.94 -5.15
CA TRP A 34 -6.37 -11.06 -4.15
C TRP A 34 -7.02 -11.19 -2.77
N GLN A 35 -8.34 -11.37 -2.72
CA GLN A 35 -9.06 -11.60 -1.46
C GLN A 35 -8.58 -12.89 -0.77
N GLU A 36 -8.47 -14.01 -1.52
CA GLU A 36 -7.94 -15.27 -0.97
C GLU A 36 -6.52 -15.10 -0.38
N ILE A 37 -5.68 -14.28 -1.02
CA ILE A 37 -4.32 -14.00 -0.54
C ILE A 37 -4.35 -13.16 0.74
N PHE A 38 -5.19 -12.13 0.78
CA PHE A 38 -5.33 -11.29 1.97
C PHE A 38 -5.89 -12.06 3.17
N ASP A 39 -6.85 -12.96 2.94
CA ASP A 39 -7.40 -13.83 3.97
C ASP A 39 -6.28 -14.70 4.58
N LEU A 40 -5.51 -15.39 3.74
CA LEU A 40 -4.40 -16.23 4.22
C LEU A 40 -3.32 -15.42 4.96
N VAL A 41 -2.96 -14.23 4.47
CA VAL A 41 -1.99 -13.35 5.17
C VAL A 41 -2.55 -12.85 6.50
N SER A 42 -3.87 -12.63 6.60
CA SER A 42 -4.54 -12.22 7.82
C SER A 42 -4.68 -13.33 8.86
N ASP A 43 -4.73 -14.60 8.43
CA ASP A 43 -4.73 -15.75 9.32
C ASP A 43 -3.31 -16.04 9.86
N GLU A 44 -2.30 -15.99 8.98
CA GLU A 44 -0.92 -16.34 9.33
C GLU A 44 -0.16 -15.20 10.02
N VAL A 45 -0.62 -13.95 9.86
CA VAL A 45 -0.06 -12.71 10.46
C VAL A 45 1.48 -12.61 10.47
N PRO A 46 2.19 -12.92 9.36
CA PRO A 46 3.65 -12.77 9.35
C PRO A 46 4.09 -11.30 9.48
N LEU A 47 3.28 -10.39 8.94
CA LEU A 47 3.34 -8.95 9.11
C LEU A 47 1.95 -8.40 8.76
N TYR A 48 1.28 -7.76 9.71
CA TYR A 48 -0.09 -7.28 9.51
C TYR A 48 -0.34 -5.93 10.19
N PRO A 49 -1.07 -5.00 9.56
CA PRO A 49 -1.34 -3.70 10.14
C PRO A 49 -2.29 -3.79 11.34
N VAL A 50 -1.94 -3.13 12.44
CA VAL A 50 -2.84 -2.94 13.58
C VAL A 50 -3.82 -1.80 13.30
N PHE A 51 -3.33 -0.71 12.70
CA PHE A 51 -4.14 0.45 12.34
C PHE A 51 -3.72 1.02 11.00
N HIS A 52 -4.69 1.56 10.27
CA HIS A 52 -4.47 2.49 9.17
C HIS A 52 -4.79 3.91 9.68
N ARG A 53 -3.98 4.90 9.30
CA ARG A 53 -4.13 6.29 9.78
C ARG A 53 -4.52 7.25 8.68
N LYS A 54 -5.21 8.33 9.05
CA LYS A 54 -5.32 9.52 8.20
C LYS A 54 -3.98 10.26 8.18
N THR A 55 -3.62 10.82 7.03
CA THR A 55 -2.40 11.62 6.85
C THR A 55 -2.79 13.08 6.63
N PRO A 56 -2.99 13.89 7.69
CA PRO A 56 -3.29 15.30 7.55
C PRO A 56 -2.05 16.09 7.13
N THR A 57 -2.22 17.01 6.18
CA THR A 57 -1.18 17.94 5.72
C THR A 57 -1.66 19.36 5.91
N GLY A 58 -0.99 20.13 6.76
CA GLY A 58 -1.20 21.57 6.87
C GLY A 58 -0.31 22.32 5.88
N TYR A 59 -0.85 23.33 5.20
CA TYR A 59 -0.12 24.18 4.27
C TYR A 59 -0.79 25.56 4.17
N ASP A 60 -0.05 26.56 3.70
CA ASP A 60 -0.59 27.88 3.43
C ASP A 60 -1.13 27.95 1.99
N SER A 61 -2.45 27.94 1.86
CA SER A 61 -3.14 28.00 0.57
C SER A 61 -3.09 29.36 -0.10
N GLN A 62 -2.62 30.41 0.59
CA GLN A 62 -2.44 31.74 0.00
C GLN A 62 -1.11 31.86 -0.75
N THR A 63 -0.14 31.02 -0.40
CA THR A 63 1.23 31.14 -0.90
C THR A 63 1.64 29.98 -1.80
N LEU A 64 1.06 28.80 -1.60
CA LEU A 64 1.29 27.61 -2.42
C LEU A 64 0.13 27.42 -3.42
N THR A 65 0.30 27.96 -4.62
CA THR A 65 -0.66 27.81 -5.72
C THR A 65 -0.66 26.36 -6.21
N ASP A 66 -1.85 25.79 -6.35
CA ASP A 66 -2.10 24.41 -6.82
C ASP A 66 -1.60 23.27 -5.90
N PHE A 67 -1.08 23.58 -4.71
CA PHE A 67 -0.74 22.55 -3.73
C PHE A 67 -1.98 21.79 -3.24
N LYS A 68 -1.85 20.46 -3.19
CA LYS A 68 -2.88 19.55 -2.69
C LYS A 68 -2.25 18.54 -1.73
N PRO A 69 -2.86 18.28 -0.56
CA PRO A 69 -2.50 17.14 0.27
C PRO A 69 -2.60 15.83 -0.51
N ILE A 70 -1.67 14.91 -0.27
CA ILE A 70 -1.69 13.55 -0.84
C ILE A 70 -1.96 12.52 0.25
N ALA A 71 -2.55 11.38 -0.12
CA ALA A 71 -2.88 10.31 0.83
C ALA A 71 -1.67 9.48 1.31
N LEU A 72 -0.48 9.74 0.74
CA LEU A 72 0.77 9.03 1.01
C LEU A 72 1.69 9.85 1.90
N THR A 73 2.73 9.21 2.44
CA THR A 73 3.82 9.93 3.11
C THR A 73 4.59 10.80 2.11
N GLY A 74 4.99 11.99 2.54
CA GLY A 74 5.73 12.94 1.71
C GLY A 74 4.86 14.10 1.24
N LEU A 75 5.42 14.92 0.33
CA LEU A 75 4.78 16.09 -0.25
C LEU A 75 4.99 16.06 -1.77
N SER A 76 4.00 16.50 -2.54
CA SER A 76 4.13 16.69 -3.98
C SER A 76 4.12 18.19 -4.29
N PHE A 77 5.17 18.66 -4.95
CA PHE A 77 5.27 20.02 -5.49
C PHE A 77 5.26 20.04 -7.02
N VAL A 78 4.88 18.92 -7.65
CA VAL A 78 4.68 18.88 -9.10
C VAL A 78 3.59 19.87 -9.47
N ASP A 79 3.91 20.79 -10.37
CA ASP A 79 3.05 21.90 -10.81
C ASP A 79 2.61 22.87 -9.71
N VAL A 80 3.28 22.87 -8.55
CA VAL A 80 2.99 23.80 -7.45
C VAL A 80 3.84 25.06 -7.62
N GLY A 81 3.19 26.22 -7.60
CA GLY A 81 3.84 27.53 -7.64
C GLY A 81 3.96 28.18 -6.26
N SER A 82 4.91 29.09 -6.10
CA SER A 82 5.00 29.98 -4.94
C SER A 82 4.66 31.41 -5.36
N THR A 83 3.83 32.10 -4.56
CA THR A 83 3.62 33.55 -4.68
C THR A 83 4.66 34.36 -3.89
N GLN A 84 5.52 33.69 -3.13
CA GLN A 84 6.65 34.28 -2.42
C GLN A 84 7.96 34.06 -3.21
N ALA A 85 8.82 35.07 -3.18
CA ALA A 85 10.14 35.09 -3.82
C ALA A 85 11.22 34.36 -2.99
#